data_AF-A0AAC9PPR6-F1
#
_entry.id   AF-A0AAC9PPR6-F1
#
_cell.length_a   1.000
_cell.length_b   1.000
_cell.length_c   1.000
_cell.angle_alpha   90.00
_cell.angle_beta   90.00
_cell.angle_gamma   90.00
#
_symmetry.space_group_name_H-M   'P 1'
#
loop_
_entity.id
_entity.type
_entity.pdbx_description
1 polymer ?
#
loop_
_entity_poly.entity_id
_entity_poly.type
_entity_poly.pdbx_seq_one_letter_code
_entity_poly.pdbx_strand_id
1 'polypeptide(L)'
;MTLHHGRVSEQIEEIATPVARPGVRGCLGRIALIIAGSVLGTILTVLLGLAILVPWRSENIELVVTDPGIRPDPNTDSAADSAPSMPTVELRTARSLVSATSTVWIGERLGERGFHGLAIPVPVAVAEDLRAERTETGLRLRDDDGFEILVPAAWWEPGR
;
A
#
# COMPACT_ATOMS: atom_id res chain seq x y z
N MET A 1 47.88 -94.16 -16.08
CA MET A 1 46.45 -93.88 -15.94
C MET A 1 46.22 -92.45 -16.38
N THR A 2 45.21 -92.25 -17.21
CA THR A 2 45.01 -91.17 -18.20
C THR A 2 44.15 -90.01 -17.68
N LEU A 3 44.40 -88.81 -18.23
CA LEU A 3 43.47 -87.70 -18.59
C LEU A 3 42.67 -86.93 -17.51
N HIS A 4 42.86 -85.60 -17.46
CA HIS A 4 41.94 -84.53 -17.94
C HIS A 4 42.41 -83.16 -17.39
N HIS A 5 42.94 -82.22 -18.19
CA HIS A 5 42.23 -81.15 -18.93
C HIS A 5 41.24 -80.31 -18.10
N GLY A 6 41.59 -79.05 -17.87
CA GLY A 6 40.69 -78.05 -17.26
C GLY A 6 41.30 -76.64 -17.23
N ARG A 7 41.37 -76.00 -18.41
CA ARG A 7 41.57 -74.54 -18.56
C ARG A 7 40.31 -73.83 -18.04
N VAL A 8 40.46 -72.94 -17.07
CA VAL A 8 39.52 -71.86 -16.72
C VAL A 8 40.44 -70.70 -16.32
N SER A 9 40.81 -69.74 -17.16
CA SER A 9 39.96 -68.79 -17.92
C SER A 9 38.96 -68.03 -17.05
N GLU A 10 39.37 -67.58 -15.87
CA GLU A 10 38.70 -66.46 -15.20
C GLU A 10 39.57 -65.22 -15.38
N GLN A 11 39.32 -64.55 -16.51
CA GLN A 11 39.45 -63.10 -16.60
C GLN A 11 38.62 -62.55 -15.44
N ILE A 12 39.27 -62.15 -14.35
CA ILE A 12 38.65 -61.27 -13.37
C ILE A 12 38.50 -59.95 -14.11
N GLU A 13 37.29 -59.83 -14.65
CA GLU A 13 36.63 -58.66 -15.16
C GLU A 13 37.07 -57.46 -14.34
N GLU A 14 37.96 -56.67 -14.94
CA GLU A 14 38.23 -55.30 -14.57
C GLU A 14 36.88 -54.60 -14.59
N ILE A 15 36.22 -54.52 -13.44
CA ILE A 15 35.07 -53.65 -13.20
C ILE A 15 35.63 -52.23 -13.24
N ALA A 16 35.94 -51.78 -14.45
CA ALA A 16 36.07 -50.38 -14.79
C ALA A 16 34.66 -49.80 -14.60
N THR A 17 34.32 -49.43 -13.37
CA THR A 17 33.27 -48.45 -13.14
C THR A 17 33.63 -47.26 -14.02
N PRO A 18 32.81 -46.88 -15.02
CA PRO A 18 33.05 -45.63 -15.70
C PRO A 18 32.86 -44.55 -14.63
N VAL A 19 33.97 -44.00 -14.14
CA VAL A 19 33.97 -42.73 -13.44
C VAL A 19 33.33 -41.77 -14.42
N ALA A 20 32.04 -41.51 -14.21
CA ALA A 20 31.28 -40.55 -14.98
C ALA A 20 31.98 -39.21 -14.79
N ARG A 21 32.87 -38.86 -15.73
CA ARG A 21 33.47 -37.53 -15.78
C ARG A 21 32.28 -36.57 -15.83
N PRO A 22 32.11 -35.66 -14.85
CA PRO A 22 31.06 -34.66 -14.95
C PRO A 22 31.38 -33.82 -16.19
N GLY A 23 30.69 -34.12 -17.29
CA GLY A 23 30.84 -33.38 -18.52
C GLY A 23 30.55 -31.92 -18.23
N VAL A 24 31.37 -31.02 -18.78
CA VAL A 24 31.28 -29.56 -18.61
C VAL A 24 29.85 -29.02 -18.83
N ARG A 25 29.04 -29.72 -19.65
CA ARG A 25 27.61 -29.46 -19.88
C ARG A 25 26.71 -29.63 -18.63
N GLY A 26 27.02 -30.59 -17.75
CA GLY A 26 26.29 -30.78 -16.49
C GLY A 26 26.63 -29.75 -15.42
N CYS A 27 27.87 -29.23 -15.43
CA CYS A 27 28.28 -28.15 -14.54
C CYS A 27 27.63 -26.81 -14.95
N LEU A 28 27.65 -26.50 -16.25
CA LEU A 28 27.01 -25.30 -16.80
C LEU A 28 25.50 -25.28 -16.54
N GLY A 29 24.83 -26.43 -16.70
CA GLY A 29 23.39 -26.55 -16.43
C GLY A 29 23.03 -26.29 -14.96
N ARG A 30 23.84 -26.79 -14.02
CA ARG A 30 23.64 -26.52 -12.58
C ARG A 30 23.83 -25.05 -12.24
N ILE A 31 24.88 -24.42 -12.79
CA ILE A 31 25.14 -22.99 -12.57
C ILE A 31 23.99 -22.15 -13.14
N ALA A 32 23.52 -22.45 -14.36
CA ALA A 32 22.39 -21.77 -14.97
C ALA A 32 21.11 -21.92 -14.13
N LEU A 33 20.84 -23.10 -13.58
CA LEU A 33 19.69 -23.34 -12.70
C LEU A 33 19.78 -22.51 -11.40
N ILE A 34 20.96 -22.43 -10.79
CA ILE A 34 21.18 -21.63 -9.58
C ILE A 34 20.95 -20.15 -9.87
N ILE A 35 21.51 -19.64 -10.96
CA ILE A 35 21.32 -18.23 -11.36
C ILE A 35 19.84 -17.96 -11.65
N ALA A 36 19.18 -18.82 -12.43
CA ALA A 36 17.76 -18.67 -12.73
C ALA A 36 16.90 -18.70 -11.46
N GLY A 37 17.18 -19.62 -10.54
CA GLY A 37 16.52 -19.69 -9.24
C GLY A 37 16.74 -18.44 -8.39
N SER A 38 17.98 -17.92 -8.36
CA SER A 38 18.30 -16.68 -7.64
C SER A 38 17.56 -15.48 -8.23
N VAL A 39 17.53 -15.34 -9.55
CA VAL A 39 16.83 -14.25 -10.23
C VAL A 39 15.33 -14.34 -9.95
N LEU A 40 14.74 -15.52 -10.11
CA LEU A 40 13.31 -15.74 -9.86
C LEU A 40 12.94 -15.46 -8.40
N GLY A 41 13.76 -15.94 -7.45
CA GLY A 41 13.55 -15.69 -6.02
C GLY A 41 13.65 -14.21 -5.67
N THR A 42 14.59 -13.48 -6.28
CA THR A 42 14.74 -12.03 -6.06
C THR A 42 13.53 -11.28 -6.61
N ILE A 43 13.08 -11.61 -7.83
CA ILE A 43 11.89 -11.00 -8.44
C ILE A 43 10.67 -11.25 -7.55
N LEU A 44 10.45 -12.48 -7.09
CA LEU A 44 9.33 -12.81 -6.24
C LEU A 44 9.37 -12.05 -4.90
N THR A 45 10.56 -11.90 -4.31
CA THR A 45 10.75 -11.14 -3.07
C THR A 45 10.41 -9.66 -3.26
N VAL A 46 10.86 -9.06 -4.37
CA VAL A 46 10.53 -7.67 -4.72
C VAL A 46 9.03 -7.49 -4.94
N LEU A 47 8.40 -8.39 -5.70
CA LEU A 47 6.96 -8.35 -5.93
C LEU A 47 6.16 -8.49 -4.63
N LEU A 48 6.58 -9.38 -3.73
CA LEU A 48 5.95 -9.54 -2.44
C LEU A 48 6.14 -8.28 -1.57
N GLY A 49 7.34 -7.69 -1.56
CA GLY A 49 7.60 -6.44 -0.86
C GLY A 49 6.73 -5.29 -1.37
N LEU A 50 6.62 -5.14 -2.70
CA LEU A 50 5.73 -4.17 -3.32
C LEU A 50 4.27 -4.45 -3.00
N ALA A 51 3.84 -5.71 -3.01
CA ALA A 51 2.46 -6.06 -2.68
C ALA A 51 2.08 -5.69 -1.24
N ILE A 52 3.02 -5.75 -0.31
CA ILE A 52 2.79 -5.38 1.09
C ILE A 52 2.74 -3.86 1.26
N LEU A 53 3.56 -3.11 0.52
CA LEU A 53 3.74 -1.67 0.69
C LEU A 53 2.81 -0.82 -0.19
N VAL A 54 2.50 -1.28 -1.39
CA VAL A 54 1.67 -0.52 -2.34
C VAL A 54 0.20 -0.69 -1.95
N PRO A 55 -0.55 0.41 -1.75
CA PRO A 55 -1.99 0.32 -1.53
C PRO A 55 -2.68 -0.22 -2.78
N TRP A 56 -3.47 -1.27 -2.64
CA TRP A 56 -4.22 -1.89 -3.75
C TRP A 56 -5.63 -1.30 -3.88
N ARG A 57 -6.11 -0.63 -2.82
CA ARG A 57 -7.42 0.00 -2.78
C ARG A 57 -7.28 1.40 -2.17
N SER A 58 -7.83 2.39 -2.86
CA SER A 58 -8.00 3.74 -2.35
C SER A 58 -9.47 4.12 -2.43
N GLU A 59 -10.01 4.61 -1.33
CA GLU A 59 -11.38 5.12 -1.25
C GLU A 59 -11.30 6.58 -0.82
N ASN A 60 -12.05 7.43 -1.54
CA ASN A 60 -12.14 8.85 -1.26
C ASN A 60 -13.60 9.17 -0.96
N ILE A 61 -13.85 9.69 0.24
CA ILE A 61 -15.19 10.04 0.72
C ILE A 61 -15.14 11.52 1.08
N GLU A 62 -16.00 12.31 0.46
CA GLU A 62 -16.17 13.71 0.84
C GLU A 62 -17.00 13.78 2.12
N LEU A 63 -16.45 14.44 3.14
CA LEU A 63 -17.09 14.63 4.43
C LEU A 63 -17.93 15.91 4.34
N VAL A 64 -19.24 15.77 4.52
CA VAL A 64 -20.16 16.91 4.56
C VAL A 64 -19.90 17.72 5.83
N VAL A 65 -19.43 18.96 5.65
CA VAL A 65 -19.24 19.88 6.77
C VAL A 65 -20.59 20.36 7.25
N THR A 66 -20.96 19.99 8.48
CA THR A 66 -22.20 20.46 9.10
C THR A 66 -21.94 21.80 9.79
N ASP A 67 -22.77 22.79 9.53
CA ASP A 67 -22.75 24.08 10.23
C ASP A 67 -23.90 24.14 11.24
N PRO A 68 -23.64 23.92 12.54
CA PRO A 68 -24.68 24.00 13.57
C PRO A 68 -25.13 25.44 13.85
N GLY A 69 -24.49 26.47 13.27
CA GLY A 69 -24.68 27.87 13.61
C GLY A 69 -25.46 28.72 12.61
N ILE A 70 -25.75 28.25 11.39
CA ILE A 70 -26.46 29.04 10.38
C ILE A 70 -27.93 28.62 10.31
N ARG A 71 -28.80 29.38 10.99
CA ARG A 71 -30.22 29.43 10.63
C ARG A 71 -30.30 30.12 9.25
N PRO A 72 -30.84 29.48 8.20
CA PRO A 72 -31.03 30.17 6.93
C PRO A 72 -32.03 31.30 7.15
N ASP A 73 -31.56 32.54 7.15
CA ASP A 73 -32.42 33.71 7.16
C ASP A 73 -32.91 33.93 5.72
N PRO A 74 -34.19 33.68 5.41
CA PRO A 74 -34.71 33.75 4.05
C PRO A 74 -34.73 35.16 3.45
N ASN A 75 -34.26 36.18 4.19
CA ASN A 75 -34.30 37.58 3.77
C ASN A 75 -32.94 38.17 3.36
N THR A 76 -31.88 37.36 3.24
CA THR A 76 -30.56 37.87 2.87
C THR A 76 -30.25 37.64 1.39
N ASP A 77 -30.95 38.35 0.51
CA ASP A 77 -30.67 38.41 -0.94
C ASP A 77 -29.40 39.22 -1.28
N SER A 78 -28.44 39.35 -0.36
CA SER A 78 -27.21 40.15 -0.56
C SER A 78 -25.96 39.58 0.12
N ALA A 79 -25.95 38.32 0.57
CA ALA A 79 -24.77 37.69 1.18
C ALA A 79 -23.84 37.00 0.17
N ALA A 80 -23.69 37.55 -1.04
CA ALA A 80 -22.85 36.96 -2.09
C ALA A 80 -21.34 37.25 -1.92
N ASP A 81 -20.91 37.97 -0.89
CA ASP A 81 -19.53 38.50 -0.83
C ASP A 81 -18.78 38.36 0.50
N SER A 82 -19.28 37.60 1.49
CA SER A 82 -18.54 37.43 2.76
C SER A 82 -18.82 36.15 3.56
N ALA A 83 -19.46 35.12 2.97
CA ALA A 83 -19.41 33.80 3.60
C ALA A 83 -17.99 33.26 3.43
N PRO A 84 -17.24 32.96 4.51
CA PRO A 84 -15.92 32.35 4.37
C PRO A 84 -16.13 31.04 3.62
N SER A 85 -15.49 30.91 2.46
CA SER A 85 -15.56 29.70 1.65
C SER A 85 -15.23 28.51 2.54
N MET A 86 -16.21 27.62 2.72
CA MET A 86 -15.96 26.41 3.52
C MET A 86 -14.90 25.58 2.79
N PRO A 87 -13.88 25.06 3.51
CA PRO A 87 -12.94 24.16 2.88
C PRO A 87 -13.66 22.88 2.45
N THR A 88 -13.24 22.29 1.35
CA THR A 88 -13.56 20.90 1.07
C THR A 88 -12.90 20.04 2.15
N VAL A 89 -13.59 19.00 2.62
CA VAL A 89 -13.05 18.02 3.56
C VAL A 89 -13.20 16.64 2.94
N GLU A 90 -12.09 15.94 2.72
CA GLU A 90 -12.08 14.65 2.04
C GLU A 90 -11.31 13.62 2.86
N LEU A 91 -11.98 12.54 3.24
CA LEU A 91 -11.36 11.38 3.83
C LEU A 91 -10.82 10.47 2.73
N ARG A 92 -9.52 10.21 2.76
CA ARG A 92 -8.85 9.26 1.87
C ARG A 92 -8.33 8.09 2.67
N THR A 93 -8.81 6.90 2.33
CA THR A 93 -8.34 5.65 2.93
C THR A 93 -7.58 4.83 1.90
N ALA A 94 -6.31 4.58 2.17
CA ALA A 94 -5.46 3.71 1.36
C ALA A 94 -5.22 2.40 2.12
N ARG A 95 -5.51 1.26 1.50
CA ARG A 95 -5.36 -0.08 2.10
C ARG A 95 -4.32 -0.91 1.32
N SER A 96 -3.36 -1.47 2.03
CA SER A 96 -2.45 -2.52 1.56
C SER A 96 -2.82 -3.87 2.19
N LEU A 97 -2.05 -4.93 1.90
CA LEU A 97 -2.30 -6.27 2.44
C LEU A 97 -2.20 -6.36 3.97
N VAL A 98 -1.40 -5.49 4.60
CA VAL A 98 -1.09 -5.57 6.04
C VAL A 98 -1.38 -4.29 6.80
N SER A 99 -1.75 -3.21 6.10
CA SER A 99 -1.93 -1.89 6.69
C SER A 99 -3.03 -1.11 5.99
N ALA A 100 -3.66 -0.21 6.73
CA ALA A 100 -4.56 0.79 6.19
C ALA A 100 -4.20 2.14 6.81
N THR A 101 -4.19 3.18 5.98
CA THR A 101 -3.93 4.56 6.38
C THR A 101 -5.10 5.41 5.93
N SER A 102 -5.71 6.11 6.89
CA SER A 102 -6.78 7.07 6.65
C SER A 102 -6.26 8.47 6.90
N THR A 103 -6.54 9.37 5.97
CA THR A 103 -6.07 10.77 6.01
C THR A 103 -7.21 11.70 5.63
N VAL A 104 -7.45 12.71 6.46
CA VAL A 104 -8.41 13.77 6.18
C VAL A 104 -7.68 14.92 5.50
N TRP A 105 -8.17 15.32 4.33
CA TRP A 105 -7.68 16.44 3.56
C TRP A 105 -8.62 17.63 3.72
N ILE A 106 -8.11 18.80 4.10
CA ILE A 106 -8.90 20.01 4.37
C ILE A 106 -8.33 21.18 3.56
N GLY A 107 -9.17 21.83 2.75
CA GLY A 107 -8.73 22.88 1.82
C GLY A 107 -9.43 22.84 0.45
N GLU A 108 -8.71 23.21 -0.60
CA GLU A 108 -9.27 23.37 -1.95
C GLU A 108 -8.98 22.15 -2.84
N ARG A 109 -10.02 21.59 -3.47
CA ARG A 109 -9.88 20.51 -4.44
C ARG A 109 -9.44 21.06 -5.80
N LEU A 110 -8.23 20.71 -6.23
CA LEU A 110 -7.65 21.11 -7.52
C LEU A 110 -8.06 20.13 -8.64
N GLY A 111 -9.38 19.99 -8.86
CA GLY A 111 -9.95 19.01 -9.78
C GLY A 111 -9.63 17.56 -9.38
N GLU A 112 -9.40 16.69 -10.36
CA GLU A 112 -9.03 15.28 -10.09
C GLU A 112 -7.56 15.09 -9.71
N ARG A 113 -6.73 16.14 -9.85
CA ARG A 113 -5.26 16.02 -9.79
C ARG A 113 -4.67 16.13 -8.39
N GLY A 114 -5.44 16.64 -7.42
CA GLY A 114 -4.90 16.82 -6.10
C GLY A 114 -5.74 17.70 -5.20
N PHE A 115 -5.21 17.90 -4.01
CA PHE A 115 -5.86 18.62 -2.94
C PHE A 115 -4.84 19.61 -2.38
N HIS A 116 -5.18 20.89 -2.34
CA HIS A 116 -4.32 21.93 -1.77
C HIS A 116 -4.82 22.27 -0.38
N GLY A 117 -4.00 22.01 0.63
CA GLY A 117 -4.34 22.30 2.02
C GLY A 117 -3.66 21.35 2.98
N LEU A 118 -4.36 21.04 4.07
CA LEU A 118 -3.84 20.27 5.19
C LEU A 118 -4.21 18.78 5.06
N ALA A 119 -3.27 17.90 5.39
CA ALA A 119 -3.48 16.46 5.48
C ALA A 119 -3.28 16.00 6.93
N ILE A 120 -4.32 15.43 7.53
CA ILE A 120 -4.31 14.96 8.92
C ILE A 120 -4.47 13.43 8.92
N PRO A 121 -3.46 12.66 9.31
CA PRO A 121 -3.62 11.22 9.49
C PRO A 121 -4.59 10.95 10.66
N VAL A 122 -5.56 10.08 10.44
CA VAL A 122 -6.52 9.65 11.46
C VAL A 122 -6.49 8.13 11.60
N PRO A 123 -6.75 7.59 12.81
CA PRO A 123 -6.88 6.15 12.98
C PRO A 123 -8.00 5.59 12.09
N VAL A 124 -7.76 4.43 11.48
CA VAL A 124 -8.74 3.78 10.59
C VAL A 124 -10.05 3.46 11.33
N ALA A 125 -9.97 3.14 12.63
CA ALA A 125 -11.13 2.86 13.46
C ALA A 125 -12.11 4.05 13.58
N VAL A 126 -11.59 5.27 13.46
CA VAL A 126 -12.36 6.52 13.55
C VAL A 126 -12.92 6.93 12.18
N ALA A 127 -12.26 6.50 11.10
CA ALA A 127 -12.48 7.01 9.75
C ALA A 127 -13.91 6.78 9.23
N GLU A 128 -14.57 5.68 9.62
CA GLU A 128 -15.91 5.33 9.13
C GLU A 128 -17.00 6.27 9.67
N ASP A 129 -16.86 6.72 10.92
CA ASP A 129 -17.84 7.56 11.62
C ASP A 129 -17.37 9.01 11.78
N LEU A 130 -16.26 9.37 11.15
CA LEU A 130 -15.69 10.70 11.26
C LEU A 130 -16.63 11.74 10.63
N ARG A 131 -16.90 12.82 11.37
CA ARG A 131 -17.70 13.96 10.93
C ARG A 131 -16.90 15.24 11.02
N ALA A 132 -17.21 16.16 10.11
CA ALA A 132 -16.63 17.49 10.11
C ALA A 132 -17.71 18.51 10.50
N GLU A 133 -17.45 19.28 11.55
CA GLU A 133 -18.35 20.31 12.05
C GLU A 133 -17.66 21.67 12.05
N ARG A 134 -18.36 22.69 11.56
CA ARG A 134 -17.86 24.06 11.65
C ARG A 134 -18.02 24.57 13.08
N THR A 135 -16.99 25.26 13.55
CA THR A 135 -16.94 25.96 14.83
C THR A 135 -16.57 27.42 14.60
N GLU A 136 -16.70 28.26 15.62
CA GLU A 136 -16.30 29.67 15.55
C GLU A 136 -14.81 29.86 15.23
N THR A 137 -13.97 28.91 15.65
CA THR A 137 -12.51 28.98 15.52
C THR A 137 -11.94 28.18 14.35
N GLY A 138 -12.76 27.38 13.67
CA GLY A 138 -12.30 26.47 12.62
C GLY A 138 -13.19 25.24 12.43
N LEU A 139 -12.57 24.08 12.23
CA LEU A 139 -13.22 22.83 11.87
C LEU A 139 -12.93 21.80 12.96
N ARG A 140 -13.98 21.18 13.48
CA ARG A 140 -13.90 20.07 14.42
C ARG A 140 -14.11 18.78 13.67
N LEU A 141 -13.11 17.91 13.68
CA LEU A 141 -13.21 16.53 13.24
C LEU A 141 -13.51 15.67 14.46
N ARG A 142 -14.61 14.92 14.45
CA ARG A 142 -14.96 14.05 15.59
C ARG A 142 -15.68 12.79 15.14
N ASP A 143 -15.57 11.75 15.95
CA ASP A 143 -16.45 10.58 15.88
C ASP A 143 -17.42 10.58 17.09
N ASP A 144 -18.22 9.51 17.19
CA ASP A 144 -19.15 9.31 18.31
C ASP A 144 -18.47 8.59 19.50
N ASP A 145 -17.26 8.03 19.31
CA ASP A 145 -16.48 7.30 20.32
C ASP A 145 -15.54 8.22 21.14
N GLY A 146 -15.51 9.52 20.82
CA GLY A 146 -14.80 10.55 21.59
C GLY A 146 -13.45 10.98 21.02
N PHE A 147 -13.08 10.52 19.82
CA PHE A 147 -11.98 11.10 19.07
C PHE A 147 -12.37 12.51 18.62
N GLU A 148 -11.47 13.47 18.83
CA GLU A 148 -11.69 14.84 18.44
C GLU A 148 -10.38 15.53 18.05
N ILE A 149 -10.41 16.26 16.93
CA ILE A 149 -9.36 17.17 16.50
C ILE A 149 -10.00 18.50 16.13
N LEU A 150 -9.49 19.59 16.73
CA LEU A 150 -9.81 20.94 16.30
C LEU A 150 -8.73 21.43 15.34
N VAL A 151 -9.13 21.78 14.13
CA VAL A 151 -8.28 22.37 13.11
C VAL A 151 -8.59 23.87 13.09
N PRO A 152 -7.60 24.77 13.26
CA PRO A 152 -7.82 26.23 13.21
C PRO A 152 -8.01 26.78 11.80
N ALA A 153 -8.96 27.71 11.59
CA ALA A 153 -9.26 28.30 10.28
C ALA A 153 -8.05 28.86 9.52
N ALA A 154 -7.11 29.44 10.26
CA ALA A 154 -5.86 29.98 9.74
C ALA A 154 -4.96 28.96 9.01
N TRP A 155 -5.26 27.65 9.07
CA TRP A 155 -4.46 26.60 8.44
C TRP A 155 -4.91 26.25 7.02
N TRP A 156 -6.12 26.64 6.60
CA TRP A 156 -6.64 26.36 5.25
C TRP A 156 -7.21 27.59 4.53
N GLU A 157 -7.34 28.74 5.20
CA GLU A 157 -7.77 29.97 4.54
C GLU A 157 -6.68 30.47 3.54
N PRO A 158 -7.07 30.88 2.32
CA PRO A 158 -6.14 31.37 1.32
C PRO A 158 -5.56 32.72 1.75
N GLY A 159 -4.31 32.71 2.20
CA GLY A 159 -3.60 33.91 2.68
C GLY A 159 -2.17 33.66 3.18
N ARG A 160 -1.62 32.47 2.96
CA ARG A 160 -0.23 32.10 3.27
C ARG A 160 0.42 31.39 2.11
#